data_AF-W7D643-F1
#
_entry.id   AF-W7D643-F1
#
_cell.length_a   1.000
_cell.length_b   1.000
_cell.length_c   1.000
_cell.angle_alpha   90.00
_cell.angle_beta   90.00
_cell.angle_gamma   90.00
#
_symmetry.space_group_name_H-M   'P 1'
#
loop_
_entity.id
_entity.type
_entity.pdbx_description
1 polymer ?
#
loop_
_entity_poly.entity_id
_entity_poly.type
_entity_poly.pdbx_seq_one_letter_code
_entity_poly.pdbx_strand_id
1 'polypeptide(L)'
;MSEYQQEEARKRAQSCYCQSLFRKDTTDFKPGVLAPEVYQFDEAHSLEESLDMRLEALAGLNDRDYPCIVPVRACVESLVRNGTKEEKTLFLMQEKQILQSKVSDFQKKCPIEHYYVDRPRKIESGR
;
A
#
# COMPACT_ATOMS: atom_id res chain seq x y z
N MET A 1 9.22 -17.22 -19.12
CA MET A 1 10.06 -16.73 -18.00
C MET A 1 10.46 -17.91 -17.17
N SER A 2 11.67 -17.93 -16.62
CA SER A 2 12.03 -18.91 -15.58
C SER A 2 11.36 -18.56 -14.25
N GLU A 3 11.25 -19.54 -13.34
CA GLU A 3 10.73 -19.32 -11.97
C GLU A 3 11.52 -18.22 -11.23
N TYR A 4 12.84 -18.18 -11.42
CA TYR A 4 13.70 -17.12 -10.88
C TYR A 4 13.31 -15.74 -11.40
N GLN A 5 13.03 -15.60 -12.70
CA GLN A 5 12.63 -14.33 -13.29
C GLN A 5 11.27 -13.86 -12.80
N GLN A 6 10.33 -14.78 -12.57
CA GLN A 6 9.01 -14.47 -12.00
C GLN A 6 9.14 -13.97 -10.56
N GLU A 7 9.96 -14.63 -9.75
CA GLU A 7 10.19 -14.23 -8.35
C GLU A 7 10.89 -12.86 -8.25
N GLU A 8 11.86 -12.56 -9.11
CA GLU A 8 12.47 -11.23 -9.16
C GLU A 8 11.50 -10.14 -9.60
N ALA A 9 10.67 -10.42 -10.62
CA ALA A 9 9.63 -9.49 -11.07
C ALA A 9 8.61 -9.20 -9.96
N ARG A 10 8.19 -10.24 -9.22
CA ARG A 10 7.30 -10.12 -8.07
C ARG A 10 7.91 -9.25 -6.98
N LYS A 11 9.14 -9.55 -6.54
CA LYS A 11 9.83 -8.74 -5.50
C LYS A 11 10.00 -7.28 -5.90
N ARG A 12 10.34 -7.03 -7.17
CA ARG A 12 10.45 -5.67 -7.71
C ARG A 12 9.10 -4.97 -7.68
N ALA A 13 8.03 -5.62 -8.14
CA ALA A 13 6.67 -5.07 -8.12
C ALA A 13 6.21 -4.75 -6.69
N GLN A 14 6.44 -5.64 -5.72
CA GLN A 14 6.12 -5.43 -4.30
C GLN A 14 6.82 -4.17 -3.76
N SER A 15 8.13 -4.05 -3.96
CA SER A 15 8.89 -2.88 -3.52
C SER A 15 8.35 -1.58 -4.14
N CYS A 16 8.12 -1.58 -5.46
CA CYS A 16 7.57 -0.43 -6.17
C CYS A 16 6.14 -0.08 -5.74
N TYR A 17 5.32 -1.07 -5.41
CA TYR A 17 3.97 -0.89 -4.90
C TYR A 17 3.96 -0.14 -3.56
N CYS A 18 4.73 -0.62 -2.56
CA CYS A 18 4.84 0.05 -1.26
C CYS A 18 5.34 1.50 -1.42
N GLN A 19 6.36 1.70 -2.26
CA GLN A 19 6.92 3.03 -2.53
C GLN A 19 5.91 3.95 -3.25
N SER A 20 4.98 3.40 -4.02
CA SER A 20 3.96 4.17 -4.71
C SER A 20 2.82 4.59 -3.79
N LEU A 21 2.49 3.78 -2.79
CA LEU A 21 1.38 4.02 -1.88
C LEU A 21 1.73 4.96 -0.73
N PHE A 22 2.87 4.74 -0.06
CA PHE A 22 3.16 5.42 1.21
C PHE A 22 4.36 6.35 1.10
N ARG A 23 4.25 7.53 1.72
CA ARG A 23 5.43 8.36 2.00
C ARG A 23 6.19 7.72 3.14
N LYS A 24 7.49 7.54 2.93
CA LYS A 24 8.40 7.10 3.98
C LYS A 24 8.31 8.07 5.14
N ASP A 25 8.14 7.57 6.35
CA ASP A 25 8.18 8.33 7.60
C ASP A 25 7.02 9.32 7.86
N THR A 26 5.98 9.40 7.02
CA THR A 26 4.91 10.40 7.21
C THR A 26 3.49 9.87 7.36
N THR A 27 3.26 8.56 7.45
CA THR A 27 1.90 7.93 7.50
C THR A 27 0.94 8.32 6.35
N ASP A 28 1.40 9.17 5.43
CA ASP A 28 0.61 9.74 4.36
C ASP A 28 0.59 8.82 3.16
N PHE A 29 -0.57 8.81 2.53
CA PHE A 29 -0.74 8.20 1.22
C PHE A 29 -0.21 9.15 0.13
N LYS A 30 0.61 8.63 -0.79
CA LYS A 30 1.15 9.42 -1.90
C LYS A 30 0.08 9.70 -2.96
N PRO A 31 -0.05 10.96 -3.43
CA PRO A 31 -0.85 11.26 -4.61
C PRO A 31 -0.23 10.65 -5.88
N GLY A 32 -1.01 10.53 -6.95
CA GLY A 32 -0.55 10.02 -8.24
C GLY A 32 -0.75 8.52 -8.46
N VAL A 33 -0.21 8.02 -9.57
CA VAL A 33 -0.39 6.65 -10.08
C VAL A 33 0.56 5.64 -9.41
N LEU A 34 0.40 4.36 -9.72
CA LEU A 34 1.36 3.31 -9.31
C LEU A 34 2.61 3.38 -10.18
N ALA A 35 3.70 2.80 -9.70
CA ALA A 35 4.93 2.65 -10.45
C ALA A 35 4.73 1.72 -11.67
N PRO A 36 5.44 1.95 -12.79
CA PRO A 36 5.34 1.13 -14.00
C PRO A 36 5.53 -0.37 -13.78
N GLU A 37 6.40 -0.76 -12.85
CA GLU A 37 6.70 -2.15 -12.54
C GLU A 37 5.48 -2.90 -11.99
N VAL A 38 4.55 -2.19 -11.33
CA VAL A 38 3.29 -2.78 -10.86
C VAL A 38 2.39 -3.07 -12.06
N TYR A 39 2.24 -2.12 -13.00
CA TYR A 39 1.45 -2.32 -14.21
C TYR A 39 2.02 -3.43 -15.10
N GLN A 40 3.34 -3.49 -15.24
CA GLN A 40 4.02 -4.56 -15.98
C GLN A 40 3.77 -5.93 -15.34
N PHE A 41 3.73 -6.01 -14.01
CA PHE A 41 3.37 -7.23 -13.31
C PHE A 41 1.90 -7.59 -13.58
N ASP A 42 0.99 -6.61 -13.46
CA ASP A 42 -0.45 -6.81 -13.68
C ASP A 42 -0.78 -7.28 -15.10
N GLU A 43 -0.06 -6.80 -16.11
CA GLU A 43 -0.23 -7.22 -17.50
C GLU A 43 0.29 -8.65 -17.76
N ALA A 44 1.30 -9.08 -17.00
CA ALA A 44 1.96 -10.37 -17.20
C ALA A 44 1.34 -11.51 -16.37
N HIS A 45 0.46 -11.21 -15.42
CA HIS A 45 -0.05 -12.17 -14.43
C HIS A 45 -1.58 -12.15 -14.32
N SER A 46 -2.13 -13.18 -13.69
CA SER A 46 -3.57 -13.25 -13.43
C SER A 46 -4.02 -12.21 -12.40
N LEU A 47 -5.33 -11.89 -12.39
CA LEU A 47 -5.92 -11.00 -11.39
C LEU A 47 -5.59 -11.43 -9.95
N GLU A 48 -5.62 -12.74 -9.69
CA GLU A 48 -5.36 -13.28 -8.35
C GLU A 48 -3.89 -13.10 -7.96
N GLU A 49 -2.94 -13.41 -8.85
CA GLU A 49 -1.52 -13.19 -8.59
C GLU A 49 -1.19 -11.72 -8.36
N SER A 50 -1.83 -10.82 -9.10
CA SER A 50 -1.70 -9.38 -8.93
C SER A 50 -2.20 -8.90 -7.58
N LEU A 51 -3.31 -9.48 -7.08
CA LEU A 51 -3.83 -9.16 -5.75
C LEU A 51 -3.01 -9.80 -4.63
N ASP A 52 -2.53 -11.03 -4.81
CA ASP A 52 -1.63 -11.70 -3.86
C ASP A 52 -0.32 -10.94 -3.71
N MET A 53 0.27 -10.47 -4.83
CA MET A 53 1.47 -9.63 -4.82
C MET A 53 1.26 -8.36 -3.97
N ARG A 54 0.07 -7.74 -4.05
CA ARG A 54 -0.28 -6.58 -3.23
C ARG A 54 -0.41 -6.94 -1.75
N LEU A 55 -1.05 -8.05 -1.42
CA LEU A 55 -1.17 -8.52 -0.04
C LEU A 55 0.19 -8.81 0.58
N GLU A 56 1.09 -9.47 -0.16
CA GLU A 56 2.46 -9.74 0.26
C GLU A 56 3.23 -8.45 0.51
N ALA A 57 3.12 -7.48 -0.41
CA ALA A 57 3.74 -6.16 -0.26
C ALA A 57 3.24 -5.43 1.00
N LEU A 58 1.93 -5.45 1.25
CA LEU A 58 1.31 -4.83 2.43
C LEU A 58 1.65 -5.58 3.73
N ALA A 59 1.85 -6.90 3.69
CA ALA A 59 2.28 -7.69 4.84
C ALA A 59 3.72 -7.39 5.26
N GLY A 60 4.56 -6.92 4.33
CA GLY A 60 5.93 -6.50 4.62
C GLY A 60 6.07 -5.17 5.37
N LEU A 61 4.96 -4.45 5.60
CA LEU A 61 4.94 -3.16 6.28
C LEU A 61 4.43 -3.29 7.71
N ASN A 62 5.06 -2.55 8.63
CA ASN A 62 4.72 -2.54 10.05
C ASN A 62 3.55 -1.60 10.34
N ASP A 63 2.48 -2.13 10.93
CA ASP A 63 1.26 -1.39 11.28
C ASP A 63 1.52 -0.29 12.34
N ARG A 64 2.62 -0.36 13.11
CA ARG A 64 3.02 0.72 14.04
C ARG A 64 3.54 1.95 13.31
N ASP A 65 4.33 1.74 12.26
CA ASP A 65 4.93 2.81 11.47
C ASP A 65 3.95 3.34 10.42
N TYR A 66 3.00 2.50 10.00
CA TYR A 66 1.96 2.83 9.02
C TYR A 66 0.56 2.41 9.51
N PRO A 67 -0.04 3.07 10.50
CA PRO A 67 -1.36 2.67 11.03
C PRO A 67 -2.47 2.63 9.97
N CYS A 68 -2.36 3.50 8.95
CA CYS A 68 -3.27 3.53 7.80
C CYS A 68 -3.18 2.29 6.90
N ILE A 69 -2.22 1.39 7.11
CA ILE A 69 -2.12 0.14 6.36
C ILE A 69 -3.18 -0.87 6.76
N VAL A 70 -3.64 -0.87 8.01
CA VAL A 70 -4.67 -1.80 8.49
C VAL A 70 -5.95 -1.72 7.64
N PRO A 71 -6.57 -0.54 7.44
CA PRO A 71 -7.75 -0.43 6.58
C PRO A 71 -7.46 -0.71 5.10
N VAL A 72 -6.22 -0.48 4.63
CA VAL A 72 -5.80 -0.81 3.26
C VAL A 72 -5.72 -2.32 3.07
N ARG A 73 -5.00 -3.03 3.95
CA ARG A 73 -4.85 -4.50 3.94
C ARG A 73 -6.23 -5.17 4.03
N ALA A 74 -7.07 -4.73 4.97
CA ALA A 74 -8.43 -5.25 5.11
C ALA A 74 -9.28 -5.06 3.85
N CYS A 75 -9.11 -3.94 3.14
CA CYS A 75 -9.81 -3.69 1.87
C CYS A 75 -9.39 -4.70 0.80
N VAL A 76 -8.08 -4.93 0.64
CA VAL A 76 -7.55 -5.88 -0.36
C VAL A 76 -7.91 -7.32 0.01
N GLU A 77 -7.78 -7.71 1.29
CA GLU A 77 -8.16 -9.04 1.75
C GLU A 77 -9.64 -9.35 1.52
N SER A 78 -10.52 -8.39 1.79
CA SER A 78 -11.96 -8.53 1.52
C SER A 78 -12.24 -8.72 0.03
N LEU A 79 -11.53 -7.97 -0.82
CA LEU A 79 -11.67 -8.07 -2.27
C LEU A 79 -11.16 -9.42 -2.80
N VAL A 80 -10.04 -9.92 -2.30
CA VAL A 80 -9.50 -11.24 -2.68
C VAL A 80 -10.47 -12.35 -2.33
N ARG A 81 -11.01 -12.34 -1.10
CA ARG A 81 -11.87 -13.42 -0.57
C ARG A 81 -13.28 -13.40 -1.15
N ASN A 82 -13.87 -12.21 -1.28
CA ASN A 82 -15.30 -12.07 -1.55
C ASN A 82 -15.62 -11.34 -2.86
N GLY A 83 -14.62 -10.70 -3.48
CA GLY A 83 -14.84 -9.87 -4.66
C GLY A 83 -15.15 -10.69 -5.91
N THR A 84 -16.07 -10.19 -6.73
CA THR A 84 -16.29 -10.73 -8.08
C THR A 84 -15.13 -10.40 -9.01
N LYS A 85 -15.08 -11.05 -10.17
CA LYS A 85 -14.05 -10.75 -11.19
C LYS A 85 -14.12 -9.30 -11.66
N GLU A 86 -15.33 -8.76 -11.79
CA GLU A 86 -15.57 -7.37 -12.18
C GLU A 86 -15.07 -6.41 -11.11
N GLU A 87 -15.35 -6.69 -9.84
CA GLU A 87 -14.87 -5.87 -8.71
C GLU A 87 -13.35 -5.89 -8.61
N LYS A 88 -12.72 -7.06 -8.77
CA LYS A 88 -11.26 -7.21 -8.79
C LYS A 88 -10.63 -6.40 -9.93
N THR A 89 -11.22 -6.48 -11.13
CA THR A 89 -10.75 -5.71 -12.30
C THR A 89 -10.89 -4.21 -12.07
N LEU A 90 -12.07 -3.78 -11.59
CA LEU A 90 -12.32 -2.37 -11.27
C LEU A 90 -11.35 -1.86 -10.21
N PHE A 91 -11.04 -2.68 -9.20
CA PHE A 91 -10.06 -2.33 -8.20
C PHE A 91 -8.69 -2.09 -8.81
N LEU A 92 -8.16 -2.98 -9.65
CA LEU A 92 -6.83 -2.77 -10.27
C LEU A 92 -6.79 -1.51 -11.14
N MET A 93 -7.90 -1.15 -11.79
CA MET A 93 -8.01 0.09 -12.58
C MET A 93 -8.03 1.36 -11.72
N GLN A 94 -8.63 1.31 -10.52
CA GLN A 94 -8.89 2.48 -9.67
C GLN A 94 -8.22 2.39 -8.29
N GLU A 95 -7.22 1.52 -8.16
CA GLU A 95 -6.68 1.08 -6.87
C GLU A 95 -6.27 2.25 -5.98
N LYS A 96 -5.48 3.17 -6.52
CA LYS A 96 -5.02 4.38 -5.82
C LYS A 96 -6.19 5.17 -5.23
N GLN A 97 -7.25 5.40 -5.99
CA GLN A 97 -8.40 6.17 -5.56
C GLN A 97 -9.17 5.43 -4.46
N ILE A 98 -9.38 4.13 -4.62
CA ILE A 98 -10.09 3.29 -3.64
C ILE A 98 -9.32 3.28 -2.31
N LEU A 99 -8.01 3.03 -2.35
CA LEU A 99 -7.18 2.98 -1.15
C LEU A 99 -7.04 4.35 -0.48
N GLN A 100 -6.93 5.44 -1.25
CA GLN A 100 -6.95 6.81 -0.71
C GLN A 100 -8.24 7.11 0.06
N SER A 101 -9.38 6.63 -0.44
CA SER A 101 -10.66 6.76 0.26
C SER A 101 -10.62 6.04 1.62
N LYS A 102 -10.07 4.82 1.67
CA LYS A 102 -9.93 4.05 2.93
C LYS A 102 -9.01 4.75 3.94
N VAL A 103 -7.89 5.31 3.49
CA VAL A 103 -7.01 6.08 4.36
C VAL A 103 -7.67 7.37 4.84
N SER A 104 -8.38 8.07 3.97
CA SER A 104 -9.11 9.29 4.32
C SER A 104 -10.19 9.03 5.37
N ASP A 105 -10.94 7.94 5.22
CA ASP A 105 -11.95 7.51 6.20
C ASP A 105 -11.33 7.15 7.56
N PHE A 106 -10.16 6.51 7.54
CA PHE A 106 -9.40 6.23 8.76
C PHE A 106 -8.94 7.52 9.44
N GLN A 107 -8.39 8.48 8.70
CA GLN A 107 -7.94 9.77 9.24
C GLN A 107 -9.09 10.60 9.83
N LYS A 108 -10.30 10.54 9.25
CA LYS A 108 -11.49 11.20 9.82
C LYS A 108 -11.92 10.58 11.16
N LYS A 109 -11.78 9.26 11.30
CA LYS A 109 -12.14 8.52 12.53
C LYS A 109 -11.05 8.60 13.60
N CYS A 110 -9.80 8.78 13.17
CA CYS A 110 -8.62 8.87 14.03
C CYS A 110 -7.81 10.13 13.66
N PRO A 111 -8.32 11.34 13.95
CA PRO A 111 -7.56 12.57 13.70
C PRO A 111 -6.21 12.51 14.42
N ILE A 112 -5.14 12.87 13.71
CA ILE A 112 -3.73 12.73 14.14
C ILE A 112 -3.38 13.79 15.21
N GLU A 113 -4.26 14.07 16.16
CA GLU A 113 -3.94 14.83 17.37
C GLU A 113 -3.30 13.94 18.45
N HIS A 114 -3.26 12.61 18.27
CA HIS A 114 -2.81 11.65 19.29
C HIS A 114 -1.48 10.92 19.02
N TYR A 115 -0.78 11.17 17.90
CA TYR A 115 0.46 10.45 17.56
C TYR A 115 1.75 11.28 17.65
N TYR A 116 1.66 12.54 18.11
CA TYR A 116 2.81 13.44 18.32
C TYR A 116 3.12 13.67 19.80
N VAL A 117 2.95 12.65 20.65
CA VAL A 117 3.54 12.64 21.99
C VAL A 117 4.83 11.84 21.90
N ASP A 118 5.96 12.46 22.24
CA ASP A 118 7.30 11.85 22.36
C ASP A 118 8.18 11.69 21.10
N ARG A 119 8.27 12.71 20.24
CA ARG A 119 9.59 13.02 19.67
C ARG A 119 10.30 14.00 20.61
N PRO A 120 11.41 13.62 21.27
CA PRO A 120 12.17 14.57 22.08
C PRO A 120 12.59 15.72 21.16
N ARG A 121 12.15 16.94 21.50
CA ARG A 121 12.67 18.16 20.87
C ARG A 121 14.18 18.09 21.03
N LYS A 122 14.93 18.04 19.93
CA LYS A 122 16.36 18.35 19.97
C LYS A 122 16.46 19.74 20.58
N ILE A 123 16.98 19.80 21.79
CA ILE A 123 17.42 21.04 22.41
C ILE A 123 18.60 21.47 21.53
N GLU A 124 18.42 22.51 20.73
CA GLU A 124 19.54 23.22 20.14
C GLU A 124 20.31 23.88 21.30
N SER A 125 21.29 23.15 21.82
CA SER A 125 22.30 23.72 22.70
C SER A 125 23.18 24.67 21.89
N GLY A 126 22.91 25.96 22.06
CA GLY A 126 23.90 27.02 22.28
C GLY A 126 24.97 27.25 21.22
N ARG A 127 24.94 28.46 20.65
CA ARG A 127 26.06 29.40 20.67
C ARG A 127 25.56 30.83 20.51
#